data_AF-A0A940V2Z6-F1
#
_entry.id   AF-A0A940V2Z6-F1
#
_cell.length_a   1.000
_cell.length_b   1.000
_cell.length_c   1.000
_cell.angle_alpha   90.00
_cell.angle_beta   90.00
_cell.angle_gamma   90.00
#
_symmetry.space_group_name_H-M   'P 1'
#
loop_
_entity.id
_entity.type
_entity.pdbx_description
1 polymer ?
#
loop_
_entity_poly.entity_id
_entity_poly.type
_entity_poly.pdbx_seq_one_letter_code
_entity_poly.pdbx_strand_id
1 'polypeptide(L)'
;MIQSIRNIFEHNTRLLGEMDKAIYYFRGQQIDMALGHMAKSIDEVRISIETIISNRDYFNVVDTESMLEMLKGILEAKKNKDFILLADLLELQLINFLIGVQELIISKEEIDFNEENYRDNIEVILNHSEGLEDSLREPIDTAKLLESGYRVEFTSCGLMTLAAENDGCQFYFHTNSKIQTEAFLLAKQWYQSERKHYHIYGFGMGYHIRELLALDPLAQITVYESDADVIKLACAFTDMKNVFHSHKVKVIFDPKFARMDEMLSNPEKEGDLLVHYPSYKNIKENKGRELLASGLPWLETIEA
;
A
#
# COMPACT_ATOMS: atom_id res chain seq x y z
N MET A 1 -1.31 7.77 -22.15
CA MET A 1 -2.03 8.65 -21.21
C MET A 1 -1.71 10.14 -21.39
N ILE A 2 -2.72 10.98 -21.66
CA ILE A 2 -2.59 12.44 -21.63
C ILE A 2 -2.43 12.95 -20.19
N GLN A 3 -1.76 14.09 -19.99
CA GLN A 3 -1.39 14.59 -18.66
C GLN A 3 -2.59 14.78 -17.72
N SER A 4 -3.73 15.26 -18.22
CA SER A 4 -4.95 15.44 -17.42
C SER A 4 -5.48 14.12 -16.85
N ILE A 5 -5.44 13.04 -17.64
CA ILE A 5 -5.88 11.70 -17.23
C ILE A 5 -4.91 11.10 -16.21
N ARG A 6 -3.61 11.30 -16.40
CA ARG A 6 -2.59 10.89 -15.40
C ARG A 6 -2.81 11.59 -14.06
N ASN A 7 -3.04 12.90 -14.12
CA ASN A 7 -3.26 13.68 -12.91
C ASN A 7 -4.50 13.19 -12.14
N ILE A 8 -5.66 13.05 -12.79
CA ILE A 8 -6.87 12.54 -12.10
C ILE A 8 -6.65 11.13 -11.57
N PHE A 9 -5.94 10.25 -12.28
CA PHE A 9 -5.65 8.90 -11.80
C PHE A 9 -4.86 8.91 -10.49
N GLU A 10 -3.80 9.73 -10.42
CA GLU A 10 -2.99 9.88 -9.21
C GLU A 10 -3.74 10.56 -8.06
N HIS A 11 -4.53 11.59 -8.37
CA HIS A 11 -5.35 12.32 -7.40
C HIS A 11 -6.45 11.40 -6.82
N ASN A 12 -7.17 10.65 -7.66
CA ASN A 12 -8.16 9.68 -7.23
C ASN A 12 -7.55 8.58 -6.35
N THR A 13 -6.36 8.09 -6.70
CA THR A 13 -5.65 7.09 -5.89
C THR A 13 -5.36 7.61 -4.49
N ARG A 14 -4.94 8.88 -4.36
CA ARG A 14 -4.74 9.50 -3.03
C ARG A 14 -6.07 9.73 -2.30
N LEU A 15 -7.07 10.24 -3.01
CA LEU A 15 -8.39 10.55 -2.49
C LEU A 15 -9.09 9.31 -1.91
N LEU A 16 -9.04 8.17 -2.61
CA LEU A 16 -9.59 6.91 -2.15
C LEU A 16 -9.01 6.51 -0.78
N GLY A 17 -7.69 6.56 -0.64
CA GLY A 17 -7.01 6.25 0.63
C GLY A 17 -7.39 7.21 1.78
N GLU A 18 -7.49 8.51 1.52
CA GLU A 18 -7.89 9.48 2.54
C GLU A 18 -9.38 9.35 2.91
N MET A 19 -10.25 9.05 1.94
CA MET A 19 -11.68 8.81 2.19
C MET A 19 -11.92 7.54 2.99
N ASP A 20 -11.24 6.44 2.68
CA ASP A 20 -11.36 5.22 3.48
C ASP A 20 -10.90 5.45 4.94
N LYS A 21 -9.82 6.22 5.17
CA LYS A 21 -9.38 6.61 6.53
C LYS A 21 -10.42 7.50 7.21
N ALA A 22 -11.00 8.47 6.50
CA ALA A 22 -12.07 9.30 7.03
C ALA A 22 -13.29 8.46 7.45
N ILE A 23 -13.72 7.51 6.60
CA ILE A 23 -14.80 6.57 6.88
C ILE A 23 -14.47 5.75 8.12
N TYR A 24 -13.29 5.13 8.19
CA TYR A 24 -12.83 4.36 9.36
C TYR A 24 -12.99 5.16 10.65
N TYR A 25 -12.48 6.41 10.68
CA TYR A 25 -12.55 7.25 11.87
C TYR A 25 -13.98 7.72 12.19
N PHE A 26 -14.82 8.00 11.19
CA PHE A 26 -16.24 8.29 11.43
C PHE A 26 -16.96 7.10 12.05
N ARG A 27 -16.73 5.88 11.55
CA ARG A 27 -17.30 4.64 12.13
C ARG A 27 -16.82 4.41 13.56
N GLY A 28 -15.57 4.76 13.86
CA GLY A 28 -15.00 4.76 15.21
C GLY A 28 -15.39 5.96 16.08
N GLN A 29 -16.23 6.89 15.58
CA GLN A 29 -16.62 8.15 16.23
C GLN A 29 -15.45 9.07 16.62
N GLN A 30 -14.30 8.94 15.95
CA GLN A 30 -13.13 9.81 16.08
C GLN A 30 -13.27 10.99 15.11
N ILE A 31 -14.25 11.86 15.39
CA ILE A 31 -14.74 12.89 14.46
C ILE A 31 -13.66 13.90 14.07
N ASP A 32 -12.80 14.28 15.00
CA ASP A 32 -11.66 15.18 14.76
C ASP A 32 -10.69 14.60 13.72
N MET A 33 -10.30 13.33 13.88
CA MET A 33 -9.42 12.62 12.95
C MET A 33 -10.09 12.47 11.58
N ALA A 34 -11.37 12.09 11.55
CA ALA A 34 -12.14 11.94 10.32
C ALA A 34 -12.24 13.25 9.52
N LEU A 35 -12.55 14.35 10.21
CA LEU A 35 -12.60 15.69 9.59
C LEU A 35 -11.22 16.16 9.10
N GLY A 36 -10.14 15.76 9.77
CA GLY A 36 -8.77 15.99 9.31
C GLY A 36 -8.48 15.36 7.96
N HIS A 37 -8.86 14.09 7.77
CA HIS A 37 -8.72 13.39 6.47
C HIS A 37 -9.65 13.98 5.39
N MET A 38 -10.88 14.34 5.77
CA MET A 38 -11.78 15.05 4.85
C MET A 38 -11.19 16.37 4.36
N ALA A 39 -10.59 17.16 5.25
CA ALA A 39 -10.03 18.46 4.89
C ALA A 39 -8.91 18.34 3.86
N LYS A 40 -8.04 17.32 3.98
CA LYS A 40 -6.97 17.01 3.00
C LYS A 40 -7.50 16.62 1.62
N SER A 41 -8.76 16.22 1.53
CA SER A 41 -9.35 15.61 0.35
C SER A 41 -10.24 16.56 -0.46
N ILE A 42 -10.54 17.75 0.04
CA ILE A 42 -11.46 18.70 -0.62
C ILE A 42 -10.91 19.11 -2.00
N ASP A 43 -9.62 19.42 -2.07
CA ASP A 43 -8.99 19.83 -3.33
C ASP A 43 -8.92 18.67 -4.33
N GLU A 44 -8.66 17.45 -3.85
CA GLU A 44 -8.62 16.25 -4.67
C GLU A 44 -9.99 15.94 -5.29
N VAL A 45 -11.07 16.06 -4.51
CA VAL A 45 -12.46 15.92 -5.02
C VAL A 45 -12.73 16.96 -6.10
N ARG A 46 -12.36 18.22 -5.87
CA ARG A 46 -12.54 19.32 -6.83
C ARG A 46 -11.79 19.04 -8.13
N ILE A 47 -10.51 18.68 -8.06
CA ILE A 47 -9.67 18.37 -9.24
C ILE A 47 -10.28 17.23 -10.05
N SER A 48 -10.76 16.19 -9.36
CA SER A 48 -11.35 15.00 -10.01
C SER A 48 -12.61 15.36 -10.79
N ILE A 49 -13.53 16.12 -10.16
CA ILE A 49 -14.76 16.58 -10.81
C ILE A 49 -14.47 17.51 -11.99
N GLU A 50 -13.59 18.51 -11.80
CA GLU A 50 -13.23 19.46 -12.87
C GLU A 50 -12.60 18.75 -14.07
N THR A 51 -11.75 17.74 -13.82
CA THR A 51 -11.11 16.96 -14.87
C THR A 51 -12.12 16.11 -15.63
N ILE A 52 -13.06 15.46 -14.93
CA ILE A 52 -14.16 14.71 -15.58
C ILE A 52 -15.00 15.63 -16.46
N ILE A 53 -15.39 16.79 -15.94
CA ILE A 53 -16.21 17.77 -16.68
C ILE A 53 -15.46 18.35 -17.88
N SER A 54 -14.14 18.53 -17.77
CA SER A 54 -13.32 19.09 -18.86
C SER A 54 -13.00 18.05 -19.95
N ASN A 55 -13.11 16.76 -19.63
CA ASN A 55 -12.79 15.65 -20.53
C ASN A 55 -14.00 14.73 -20.74
N ARG A 56 -15.20 15.31 -20.99
CA ARG A 56 -16.46 14.55 -21.08
C ARG A 56 -16.44 13.43 -22.12
N ASP A 57 -15.75 13.62 -23.24
CA ASP A 57 -15.65 12.59 -24.28
C ASP A 57 -14.89 11.35 -23.77
N TYR A 58 -13.89 11.56 -22.90
CA TYR A 58 -13.15 10.48 -22.26
C TYR A 58 -14.01 9.78 -21.19
N PHE A 59 -14.72 10.56 -20.37
CA PHE A 59 -15.57 10.08 -19.28
C PHE A 59 -17.05 9.97 -19.69
N ASN A 60 -17.30 9.62 -20.95
CA ASN A 60 -18.65 9.63 -21.54
C ASN A 60 -19.66 8.69 -20.88
N VAL A 61 -19.18 7.69 -20.13
CA VAL A 61 -20.01 6.76 -19.35
C VAL A 61 -20.32 7.25 -17.94
N VAL A 62 -19.73 8.37 -17.50
CA VAL A 62 -19.94 8.93 -16.17
C VAL A 62 -21.16 9.85 -16.19
N ASP A 63 -22.18 9.51 -15.41
CA ASP A 63 -23.36 10.34 -15.26
C ASP A 63 -23.09 11.56 -14.34
N THR A 64 -23.08 12.73 -14.95
CA THR A 64 -22.84 13.99 -14.24
C THR A 64 -24.00 14.42 -13.34
N GLU A 65 -25.24 13.99 -13.61
CA GLU A 65 -26.39 14.31 -12.74
C GLU A 65 -26.29 13.52 -11.44
N SER A 66 -26.09 12.20 -11.53
CA SER A 66 -25.82 11.34 -10.37
C SER A 66 -24.63 11.83 -9.54
N MET A 67 -23.57 12.31 -10.18
CA MET A 67 -22.41 12.90 -9.49
C MET A 67 -22.80 14.15 -8.67
N LEU A 68 -23.63 15.05 -9.21
CA LEU A 68 -24.07 16.25 -8.51
C LEU A 68 -24.99 15.93 -7.32
N GLU A 69 -25.88 14.95 -7.48
CA GLU A 69 -26.77 14.50 -6.40
C GLU A 69 -25.98 13.91 -5.22
N MET A 70 -24.99 13.06 -5.53
CA MET A 70 -24.07 12.50 -4.54
C MET A 70 -23.36 13.61 -3.74
N LEU A 71 -22.77 14.59 -4.43
CA LEU A 71 -22.04 15.69 -3.78
C LEU A 71 -22.98 16.54 -2.92
N LYS A 72 -24.20 16.79 -3.39
CA LYS A 72 -25.22 17.51 -2.62
C LYS A 72 -25.55 16.77 -1.33
N GLY A 73 -25.75 15.45 -1.39
CA GLY A 73 -25.99 14.62 -0.20
C GLY A 73 -24.85 14.70 0.81
N ILE A 74 -23.60 14.55 0.34
CA ILE A 74 -22.40 14.63 1.19
C ILE A 74 -22.31 16.00 1.89
N LEU A 75 -22.53 17.09 1.14
CA LEU A 75 -22.50 18.45 1.69
C LEU A 75 -23.63 18.69 2.71
N GLU A 76 -24.82 18.16 2.47
CA GLU A 76 -25.96 18.28 3.37
C GLU A 76 -25.74 17.51 4.68
N ALA A 77 -25.30 16.26 4.60
CA ALA A 77 -24.95 15.45 5.78
C ALA A 77 -23.86 16.14 6.61
N LYS A 78 -22.80 16.64 5.96
CA LYS A 78 -21.74 17.40 6.62
C LYS A 78 -22.27 18.68 7.28
N LYS A 79 -23.11 19.46 6.59
CA LYS A 79 -23.70 20.69 7.13
C LYS A 79 -24.56 20.42 8.37
N ASN A 80 -25.32 19.34 8.34
CA ASN A 80 -26.18 18.90 9.44
C ASN A 80 -25.40 18.19 10.56
N LYS A 81 -24.08 17.97 10.38
CA LYS A 81 -23.21 17.20 11.28
C LYS A 81 -23.70 15.77 11.51
N ASP A 82 -24.42 15.22 10.54
CA ASP A 82 -24.82 13.82 10.54
C ASP A 82 -23.65 12.96 10.03
N PHE A 83 -22.72 12.68 10.93
CA PHE A 83 -21.48 11.98 10.60
C PHE A 83 -21.67 10.49 10.33
N ILE A 84 -22.78 9.90 10.79
CA ILE A 84 -23.13 8.52 10.47
C ILE A 84 -23.58 8.44 9.01
N LEU A 85 -24.54 9.28 8.62
CA LEU A 85 -24.97 9.38 7.23
C LEU A 85 -23.82 9.82 6.31
N LEU A 86 -22.97 10.76 6.77
CA LEU A 86 -21.82 11.19 5.99
C LEU A 86 -20.88 10.02 5.67
N ALA A 87 -20.60 9.15 6.64
CA ALA A 87 -19.80 7.95 6.40
C ALA A 87 -20.46 7.01 5.39
N ASP A 88 -21.78 6.80 5.49
CA ASP A 88 -22.53 5.98 4.52
C ASP A 88 -22.45 6.56 3.11
N LEU A 89 -22.61 7.87 2.95
CA LEU A 89 -22.54 8.54 1.64
C LEU A 89 -21.14 8.48 1.04
N LEU A 90 -20.10 8.67 1.85
CA LEU A 90 -18.72 8.54 1.40
C LEU A 90 -18.44 7.10 0.93
N GLU A 91 -18.81 6.10 1.71
CA GLU A 91 -18.54 4.68 1.43
C GLU A 91 -19.36 4.14 0.27
N LEU A 92 -20.66 4.39 0.25
CA LEU A 92 -21.58 3.78 -0.71
C LEU A 92 -21.71 4.56 -2.01
N GLN A 93 -21.39 5.86 -2.01
CA GLN A 93 -21.49 6.70 -3.20
C GLN A 93 -20.13 7.17 -3.68
N LEU A 94 -19.40 7.96 -2.88
CA LEU A 94 -18.16 8.59 -3.35
C LEU A 94 -17.07 7.56 -3.69
N ILE A 95 -16.80 6.60 -2.81
CA ILE A 95 -15.79 5.56 -3.05
C ILE A 95 -16.15 4.75 -4.31
N ASN A 96 -17.40 4.31 -4.46
CA ASN A 96 -17.84 3.55 -5.62
C ASN A 96 -17.72 4.34 -6.92
N PHE A 97 -18.08 5.63 -6.89
CA PHE A 97 -17.88 6.53 -8.01
C PHE A 97 -16.40 6.65 -8.41
N LEU A 98 -15.52 6.91 -7.44
CA LEU A 98 -14.09 7.08 -7.68
C LEU A 98 -13.44 5.78 -8.20
N ILE A 99 -13.84 4.62 -7.66
CA ILE A 99 -13.42 3.32 -8.18
C ILE A 99 -13.85 3.15 -9.64
N GLY A 100 -15.11 3.46 -9.98
CA GLY A 100 -15.58 3.38 -11.36
C GLY A 100 -14.79 4.27 -12.32
N VAL A 101 -14.37 5.46 -11.85
CA VAL A 101 -13.48 6.34 -12.63
C VAL A 101 -12.08 5.73 -12.80
N GLN A 102 -11.49 5.16 -11.74
CA GLN A 102 -10.19 4.48 -11.80
C GLN A 102 -10.22 3.28 -12.75
N GLU A 103 -11.23 2.43 -12.63
CA GLU A 103 -11.41 1.24 -13.49
C GLU A 103 -11.59 1.63 -14.96
N LEU A 104 -12.33 2.71 -15.23
CA LEU A 104 -12.46 3.24 -16.59
C LEU A 104 -11.10 3.66 -17.16
N ILE A 105 -10.29 4.39 -16.39
CA ILE A 105 -8.94 4.81 -16.81
C ILE A 105 -8.06 3.59 -17.06
N ILE A 106 -8.01 2.64 -16.12
CA ILE A 106 -7.25 1.38 -16.25
C ILE A 106 -7.68 0.59 -17.49
N SER A 107 -8.97 0.56 -17.81
CA SER A 107 -9.48 -0.17 -18.98
C SER A 107 -9.12 0.47 -20.33
N LYS A 108 -8.81 1.77 -20.34
CA LYS A 108 -8.54 2.56 -21.56
C LYS A 108 -7.07 2.86 -21.77
N GLU A 109 -6.26 2.81 -20.72
CA GLU A 109 -4.86 3.22 -20.75
C GLU A 109 -3.96 2.02 -20.52
N GLU A 110 -2.93 1.90 -21.36
CA GLU A 110 -1.77 1.09 -21.04
C GLU A 110 -0.92 1.89 -20.04
N ILE A 111 -0.87 1.44 -18.79
CA ILE A 111 0.00 2.02 -17.78
C ILE A 111 1.35 1.31 -17.88
N ASP A 112 2.27 1.96 -18.58
CA ASP A 112 3.59 1.43 -18.86
C ASP A 112 4.53 1.44 -17.65
N PHE A 113 5.46 0.49 -17.64
CA PHE A 113 6.63 0.50 -16.77
C PHE A 113 7.46 1.76 -17.01
N ASN A 114 7.68 2.55 -15.96
CA ASN A 114 8.52 3.74 -16.03
C ASN A 114 9.94 3.40 -15.56
N GLU A 115 10.84 3.24 -16.53
CA GLU A 115 12.24 2.88 -16.29
C GLU A 115 13.01 3.94 -15.47
N GLU A 116 12.69 5.23 -15.63
CA GLU A 116 13.32 6.31 -14.86
C GLU A 116 12.90 6.23 -13.39
N ASN A 117 11.59 6.10 -13.12
CA ASN A 117 11.10 5.91 -11.76
C ASN A 117 11.67 4.64 -11.10
N TYR A 118 11.78 3.55 -11.87
CA TYR A 118 12.39 2.32 -11.37
C TYR A 118 13.85 2.54 -10.95
N ARG A 119 14.65 3.20 -11.80
CA ARG A 119 16.06 3.50 -11.50
C ARG A 119 16.20 4.38 -10.27
N ASP A 120 15.40 5.44 -10.17
CA ASP A 120 15.36 6.32 -9.00
C ASP A 120 15.02 5.54 -7.72
N ASN A 121 14.04 4.65 -7.79
CA ASN A 121 13.64 3.81 -6.67
C ASN A 121 14.75 2.84 -6.24
N ILE A 122 15.47 2.26 -7.20
CA ILE A 122 16.61 1.37 -6.95
C ILE A 122 17.74 2.15 -6.27
N GLU A 123 18.07 3.36 -6.73
CA GLU A 123 19.08 4.19 -6.09
C GLU A 123 18.71 4.52 -4.63
N VAL A 124 17.46 4.91 -4.41
CA VAL A 124 16.96 5.26 -3.07
C VAL A 124 17.02 4.08 -2.11
N ILE A 125 16.59 2.89 -2.53
CA ILE A 125 16.61 1.71 -1.65
C ILE A 125 18.03 1.23 -1.37
N LEU A 126 18.93 1.29 -2.36
CA LEU A 126 20.34 0.89 -2.18
C LEU A 126 21.02 1.74 -1.10
N ASN A 127 20.74 3.04 -1.05
CA ASN A 127 21.24 3.94 -0.01
C ASN A 127 20.71 3.64 1.41
N HIS A 128 19.65 2.83 1.53
CA HIS A 128 18.99 2.50 2.79
C HIS A 128 18.97 0.99 3.06
N SER A 129 19.78 0.21 2.35
CA SER A 129 19.74 -1.25 2.43
C SER A 129 21.09 -1.89 2.70
N GLU A 130 21.06 -3.13 3.19
CA GLU A 130 22.22 -4.00 3.33
C GLU A 130 22.00 -5.29 2.53
N GLY A 131 22.97 -5.66 1.68
CA GLY A 131 23.02 -6.94 0.97
C GLY A 131 22.27 -7.00 -0.36
N LEU A 132 21.66 -5.89 -0.82
CA LEU A 132 20.87 -5.83 -2.06
C LEU A 132 21.67 -5.47 -3.31
N GLU A 133 22.93 -5.05 -3.16
CA GLU A 133 23.70 -4.38 -4.22
C GLU A 133 23.86 -5.25 -5.45
N ASP A 134 24.15 -6.54 -5.28
CA ASP A 134 24.33 -7.45 -6.41
C ASP A 134 22.98 -7.90 -6.99
N SER A 135 21.99 -8.11 -6.13
CA SER A 135 20.66 -8.58 -6.52
C SER A 135 19.90 -7.56 -7.38
N LEU A 136 20.04 -6.26 -7.10
CA LEU A 136 19.31 -5.19 -7.79
C LEU A 136 20.00 -4.65 -9.05
N ARG A 137 21.23 -5.09 -9.36
CA ARG A 137 21.94 -4.71 -10.60
C ARG A 137 21.38 -5.38 -11.85
N GLU A 138 20.78 -6.56 -11.69
CA GLU A 138 20.20 -7.28 -12.81
C GLU A 138 18.87 -6.62 -13.24
N PRO A 139 18.66 -6.40 -14.56
CA PRO A 139 17.39 -5.91 -15.05
C PRO A 139 16.25 -6.90 -14.73
N ILE A 140 15.02 -6.39 -14.68
CA ILE A 140 13.83 -7.22 -14.48
C ILE A 140 13.66 -8.12 -15.70
N ASP A 141 13.73 -9.43 -15.48
CA ASP A 141 13.40 -10.46 -16.45
C ASP A 141 11.96 -10.94 -16.21
N THR A 142 11.03 -10.43 -17.00
CA THR A 142 9.60 -10.72 -16.86
C THR A 142 9.28 -12.19 -17.10
N ALA A 143 10.00 -12.88 -17.99
CA ALA A 143 9.79 -14.30 -18.25
C ALA A 143 10.21 -15.13 -17.03
N LYS A 144 11.38 -14.82 -16.46
CA LYS A 144 11.88 -15.48 -15.24
C LYS A 144 10.95 -15.25 -14.04
N LEU A 145 10.43 -14.03 -13.87
CA LEU A 145 9.49 -13.70 -12.79
C LEU A 145 8.18 -14.47 -12.93
N LEU A 146 7.63 -14.56 -14.15
CA LEU A 146 6.43 -15.35 -14.44
C LEU A 146 6.66 -16.83 -14.17
N GLU A 147 7.78 -17.40 -14.61
CA GLU A 147 8.18 -18.78 -14.31
C GLU A 147 8.37 -19.02 -12.81
N SER A 148 8.78 -17.99 -12.07
CA SER A 148 8.95 -18.01 -10.61
C SER A 148 7.63 -17.78 -9.85
N GLY A 149 6.51 -17.63 -10.56
CA GLY A 149 5.16 -17.51 -9.98
C GLY A 149 4.70 -16.08 -9.70
N TYR A 150 5.46 -15.05 -10.07
CA TYR A 150 5.14 -13.65 -9.80
C TYR A 150 4.30 -13.00 -10.89
N ARG A 151 3.26 -12.28 -10.50
CA ARG A 151 2.43 -11.45 -11.38
C ARG A 151 2.09 -10.14 -10.68
N VAL A 152 2.23 -9.02 -11.40
CA VAL A 152 1.79 -7.71 -10.88
C VAL A 152 0.49 -7.33 -11.55
N GLU A 153 -0.48 -6.89 -10.75
CA GLU A 153 -1.85 -6.63 -11.20
C GLU A 153 -2.31 -5.24 -10.74
N PHE A 154 -3.13 -4.58 -11.57
CA PHE A 154 -3.86 -3.40 -11.16
C PHE A 154 -4.94 -3.75 -10.14
N THR A 155 -5.14 -2.84 -9.20
CA THR A 155 -6.26 -2.87 -8.27
C THR A 155 -7.27 -1.79 -8.62
N SER A 156 -8.52 -1.97 -8.18
CA SER A 156 -9.61 -1.00 -8.41
C SER A 156 -9.32 0.38 -7.81
N CYS A 157 -8.38 0.52 -6.86
CA CYS A 157 -7.98 1.82 -6.32
C CYS A 157 -6.84 2.50 -7.10
N GLY A 158 -6.33 1.90 -8.18
CA GLY A 158 -5.25 2.44 -9.02
C GLY A 158 -3.84 2.14 -8.52
N LEU A 159 -3.69 1.42 -7.41
CA LEU A 159 -2.40 0.90 -6.94
C LEU A 159 -2.13 -0.49 -7.52
N MET A 160 -0.88 -0.94 -7.43
CA MET A 160 -0.45 -2.25 -7.91
C MET A 160 -0.36 -3.24 -6.76
N THR A 161 -0.77 -4.48 -7.00
CA THR A 161 -0.55 -5.60 -6.07
C THR A 161 0.35 -6.64 -6.71
N LEU A 162 0.98 -7.46 -5.86
CA LEU A 162 1.77 -8.61 -6.26
C LEU A 162 0.99 -9.89 -5.96
N ALA A 163 0.79 -10.72 -6.97
CA ALA A 163 0.45 -12.12 -6.80
C ALA A 163 1.73 -12.96 -6.86
N ALA A 164 1.80 -13.98 -6.01
CA ALA A 164 2.86 -14.95 -5.99
C ALA A 164 2.30 -16.36 -5.93
N GLU A 165 3.12 -17.34 -6.32
CA GLU A 165 2.80 -18.76 -6.21
C GLU A 165 3.86 -19.44 -5.35
N ASN A 166 3.40 -20.17 -4.34
CA ASN A 166 4.26 -20.98 -3.49
C ASN A 166 3.52 -22.27 -3.14
N ASP A 167 4.21 -23.40 -3.16
CA ASP A 167 3.63 -24.73 -2.91
C ASP A 167 2.35 -25.02 -3.72
N GLY A 168 2.32 -24.58 -4.99
CA GLY A 168 1.18 -24.76 -5.91
C GLY A 168 -0.05 -23.92 -5.58
N CYS A 169 0.05 -22.97 -4.64
CA CYS A 169 -1.03 -22.09 -4.23
C CYS A 169 -0.70 -20.65 -4.62
N GLN A 170 -1.57 -20.04 -5.42
CA GLN A 170 -1.51 -18.60 -5.69
C GLN A 170 -2.07 -17.80 -4.52
N PHE A 171 -1.45 -16.67 -4.19
CA PHE A 171 -1.94 -15.72 -3.21
C PHE A 171 -1.50 -14.30 -3.54
N TYR A 172 -2.14 -13.33 -2.91
CA TYR A 172 -1.89 -11.91 -3.09
C TYR A 172 -1.16 -11.31 -1.90
N PHE A 173 -0.30 -10.34 -2.19
CA PHE A 173 0.38 -9.53 -1.18
C PHE A 173 -0.52 -8.44 -0.61
N HIS A 174 -1.45 -7.93 -1.42
CA HIS A 174 -2.45 -6.95 -1.01
C HIS A 174 -3.78 -7.21 -1.72
N THR A 175 -4.87 -6.73 -1.14
CA THR A 175 -6.23 -6.76 -1.70
C THR A 175 -6.30 -6.13 -3.09
N ASN A 176 -7.19 -6.64 -3.93
CA ASN A 176 -7.41 -6.15 -5.29
C ASN A 176 -8.29 -4.89 -5.35
N SER A 177 -8.78 -4.38 -4.21
CA SER A 177 -9.75 -3.27 -4.19
C SER A 177 -9.33 -2.06 -3.35
N LYS A 178 -8.82 -2.27 -2.13
CA LYS A 178 -8.60 -1.19 -1.14
C LYS A 178 -7.24 -1.32 -0.43
N ILE A 179 -6.14 -1.28 -1.19
CA ILE A 179 -4.77 -1.49 -0.66
C ILE A 179 -4.44 -0.55 0.49
N GLN A 180 -4.74 0.75 0.35
CA GLN A 180 -4.40 1.74 1.38
C GLN A 180 -5.10 1.46 2.71
N THR A 181 -6.34 0.97 2.66
CA THR A 181 -7.12 0.60 3.85
C THR A 181 -6.56 -0.61 4.55
N GLU A 182 -6.24 -1.66 3.80
CA GLU A 182 -5.57 -2.84 4.34
C GLU A 182 -4.25 -2.46 5.02
N ALA A 183 -3.39 -1.72 4.31
CA ALA A 183 -2.10 -1.28 4.82
C ALA A 183 -2.25 -0.41 6.08
N PHE A 184 -3.24 0.49 6.10
CA PHE A 184 -3.52 1.34 7.25
C PHE A 184 -4.00 0.55 8.46
N LEU A 185 -4.91 -0.41 8.27
CA LEU A 185 -5.41 -1.26 9.36
C LEU A 185 -4.29 -2.12 9.95
N LEU A 186 -3.43 -2.68 9.10
CA LEU A 186 -2.26 -3.45 9.54
C LEU A 186 -1.28 -2.57 10.33
N ALA A 187 -0.94 -1.39 9.81
CA ALA A 187 -0.08 -0.43 10.49
C ALA A 187 -0.67 0.03 11.84
N LYS A 188 -2.00 0.27 11.90
CA LYS A 188 -2.72 0.59 13.14
C LYS A 188 -2.64 -0.52 14.18
N GLN A 189 -2.73 -1.77 13.76
CA GLN A 189 -2.61 -2.93 14.65
C GLN A 189 -1.20 -3.04 15.25
N TRP A 190 -0.17 -2.71 14.46
CA TRP A 190 1.22 -2.76 14.89
C TRP A 190 1.66 -1.54 15.72
N TYR A 191 1.07 -0.38 15.44
CA TYR A 191 1.45 0.87 16.07
C TYR A 191 1.29 0.83 17.59
N GLN A 192 2.34 1.23 18.30
CA GLN A 192 2.36 1.39 19.75
C GLN A 192 3.10 2.67 20.10
N SER A 193 2.47 3.57 20.85
CA SER A 193 2.98 4.93 21.09
C SER A 193 4.32 4.99 21.82
N GLU A 194 4.70 3.94 22.57
CA GLU A 194 5.98 3.87 23.28
C GLU A 194 7.08 3.16 22.49
N ARG A 195 6.73 2.50 21.37
CA ARG A 195 7.67 1.72 20.57
C ARG A 195 8.44 2.65 19.63
N LYS A 196 9.76 2.72 19.83
CA LYS A 196 10.64 3.55 19.00
C LYS A 196 11.19 2.83 17.78
N HIS A 197 11.27 1.51 17.83
CA HIS A 197 11.81 0.68 16.76
C HIS A 197 10.85 -0.47 16.43
N TYR A 198 10.58 -0.63 15.13
CA TYR A 198 9.79 -1.71 14.57
C TYR A 198 10.68 -2.63 13.72
N HIS A 199 10.70 -3.91 14.05
CA HIS A 199 11.31 -4.96 13.22
C HIS A 199 10.20 -5.63 12.41
N ILE A 200 10.25 -5.53 11.08
CA ILE A 200 9.22 -6.05 10.19
C ILE A 200 9.83 -7.12 9.28
N TYR A 201 9.26 -8.31 9.22
CA TYR A 201 9.54 -9.25 8.13
C TYR A 201 8.52 -9.06 7.00
N GLY A 202 9.04 -8.89 5.80
CA GLY A 202 8.27 -8.71 4.59
C GLY A 202 8.22 -7.25 4.14
N PHE A 203 8.90 -6.97 3.03
CA PHE A 203 8.83 -5.66 2.38
C PHE A 203 7.50 -5.49 1.63
N GLY A 204 7.06 -6.57 0.97
CA GLY A 204 5.89 -6.56 0.09
C GLY A 204 6.00 -5.45 -0.94
N MET A 205 4.97 -4.61 -1.06
CA MET A 205 4.99 -3.41 -1.92
C MET A 205 5.25 -2.11 -1.12
N GLY A 206 5.61 -2.21 0.15
CA GLY A 206 5.97 -1.08 1.02
C GLY A 206 4.80 -0.26 1.58
N TYR A 207 3.54 -0.63 1.29
CA TYR A 207 2.37 0.14 1.71
C TYR A 207 2.18 0.18 3.22
N HIS A 208 2.34 -0.94 3.93
CA HIS A 208 2.24 -1.00 5.39
C HIS A 208 3.32 -0.19 6.09
N ILE A 209 4.53 -0.16 5.53
CA ILE A 209 5.65 0.63 6.05
C ILE A 209 5.32 2.12 5.96
N ARG A 210 4.81 2.57 4.81
CA ARG A 210 4.40 3.96 4.61
C ARG A 210 3.30 4.38 5.58
N GLU A 211 2.29 3.53 5.77
CA GLU A 211 1.20 3.82 6.71
C GLU A 211 1.69 3.85 8.16
N LEU A 212 2.63 2.97 8.53
CA LEU A 212 3.23 2.98 9.86
C LEU A 212 4.04 4.26 10.13
N LEU A 213 4.84 4.72 9.16
CA LEU A 213 5.54 6.01 9.24
C LEU A 213 4.58 7.21 9.34
N ALA A 214 3.42 7.13 8.69
CA ALA A 214 2.42 8.19 8.78
C ALA A 214 1.75 8.24 10.17
N LEU A 215 1.61 7.09 10.83
CA LEU A 215 1.13 6.99 12.21
C LEU A 215 2.20 7.39 13.24
N ASP A 216 3.46 7.06 12.96
CA ASP A 216 4.60 7.35 13.81
C ASP A 216 5.78 7.92 13.01
N PRO A 217 5.82 9.25 12.79
CA PRO A 217 6.89 9.88 12.01
C PRO A 217 8.28 9.80 12.66
N LEU A 218 8.37 9.40 13.94
CA LEU A 218 9.61 9.32 14.70
C LEU A 218 10.14 7.89 14.82
N ALA A 219 9.32 6.89 14.50
CA ALA A 219 9.68 5.48 14.52
C ALA A 219 10.88 5.18 13.62
N GLN A 220 11.78 4.33 14.10
CA GLN A 220 12.77 3.64 13.30
C GLN A 220 12.17 2.31 12.82
N ILE A 221 12.37 1.96 11.57
CA ILE A 221 11.83 0.73 10.98
C ILE A 221 12.97 -0.04 10.33
N THR A 222 13.14 -1.29 10.73
CA THR A 222 14.03 -2.23 10.04
C THR A 222 13.20 -3.32 9.40
N VAL A 223 13.30 -3.43 8.08
CA VAL A 223 12.53 -4.39 7.28
C VAL A 223 13.46 -5.46 6.77
N TYR A 224 13.13 -6.72 7.05
CA TYR A 224 13.83 -7.89 6.58
C TYR A 224 13.06 -8.50 5.42
N GLU A 225 13.74 -8.83 4.34
CA GLU A 225 13.14 -9.48 3.18
C GLU A 225 14.13 -10.49 2.61
N SER A 226 13.63 -11.71 2.36
CA SER A 226 14.44 -12.82 1.85
C SER A 226 14.42 -12.90 0.33
N ASP A 227 13.41 -12.31 -0.31
CA ASP A 227 13.21 -12.39 -1.75
C ASP A 227 13.49 -11.05 -2.44
N ALA A 228 14.55 -11.02 -3.25
CA ALA A 228 14.96 -9.82 -3.98
C ALA A 228 13.98 -9.45 -5.09
N ASP A 229 13.24 -10.42 -5.64
CA ASP A 229 12.28 -10.16 -6.72
C ASP A 229 11.07 -9.38 -6.19
N VAL A 230 10.65 -9.63 -4.95
CA VAL A 230 9.64 -8.80 -4.28
C VAL A 230 10.08 -7.33 -4.20
N ILE A 231 11.34 -7.08 -3.82
CA ILE A 231 11.89 -5.73 -3.74
C ILE A 231 11.98 -5.08 -5.12
N LYS A 232 12.49 -5.80 -6.13
CA LYS A 232 12.56 -5.31 -7.52
C LYS A 232 11.18 -4.90 -8.02
N LEU A 233 10.17 -5.75 -7.80
CA LEU A 233 8.80 -5.49 -8.21
C LEU A 233 8.20 -4.30 -7.47
N ALA A 234 8.47 -4.15 -6.17
CA ALA A 234 8.07 -2.95 -5.43
C ALA A 234 8.72 -1.69 -6.02
N CYS A 235 10.03 -1.70 -6.29
CA CYS A 235 10.72 -0.59 -6.95
C CYS A 235 10.16 -0.28 -8.35
N ALA A 236 9.67 -1.28 -9.09
CA ALA A 236 9.14 -1.10 -10.43
C ALA A 236 7.75 -0.45 -10.46
N PHE A 237 6.92 -0.75 -9.46
CA PHE A 237 5.49 -0.47 -9.52
C PHE A 237 4.96 0.42 -8.40
N THR A 238 5.83 0.91 -7.52
CA THR A 238 5.45 1.81 -6.43
C THR A 238 6.47 2.94 -6.25
N ASP A 239 6.08 4.02 -5.57
CA ASP A 239 6.98 5.14 -5.27
C ASP A 239 7.75 4.89 -3.96
N MET A 240 9.03 4.54 -4.08
CA MET A 240 9.90 4.27 -2.93
C MET A 240 10.36 5.54 -2.22
N LYS A 241 10.35 6.70 -2.89
CA LYS A 241 10.79 7.97 -2.28
C LYS A 241 9.96 8.27 -1.04
N ASN A 242 8.65 7.99 -1.07
CA ASN A 242 7.75 8.19 0.08
C ASN A 242 8.04 7.26 1.26
N VAL A 243 8.66 6.09 1.04
CA VAL A 243 9.05 5.16 2.10
C VAL A 243 10.34 5.61 2.77
N PHE A 244 11.33 6.05 1.98
CA PHE A 244 12.68 6.33 2.47
C PHE A 244 12.97 7.82 2.76
N HIS A 245 12.07 8.75 2.41
CA HIS A 245 12.29 10.19 2.59
C HIS A 245 12.71 10.59 4.02
N SER A 246 12.17 9.93 5.03
CA SER A 246 12.46 10.22 6.45
C SER A 246 13.84 9.73 6.92
N HIS A 247 14.54 8.90 6.12
CA HIS A 247 15.76 8.18 6.50
C HIS A 247 15.59 7.31 7.76
N LYS A 248 14.35 6.92 8.08
CA LYS A 248 13.99 6.08 9.23
C LYS A 248 13.77 4.61 8.89
N VAL A 249 13.76 4.28 7.60
CA VAL A 249 13.57 2.92 7.12
C VAL A 249 14.91 2.37 6.67
N LYS A 250 15.26 1.20 7.17
CA LYS A 250 16.39 0.39 6.73
C LYS A 250 15.89 -0.95 6.23
N VAL A 251 16.35 -1.38 5.05
CA VAL A 251 16.05 -2.70 4.50
C VAL A 251 17.26 -3.62 4.69
N ILE A 252 17.02 -4.84 5.13
CA ILE A 252 18.03 -5.89 5.25
C ILE A 252 17.60 -7.01 4.33
N PHE A 253 18.36 -7.24 3.26
CA PHE A 253 18.15 -8.41 2.43
C PHE A 253 18.81 -9.61 3.07
N ASP A 254 17.99 -10.56 3.45
CA ASP A 254 18.39 -11.69 4.29
C ASP A 254 17.90 -13.02 3.71
N PRO A 255 18.40 -13.43 2.53
CA PRO A 255 17.94 -14.64 1.83
C PRO A 255 18.19 -15.92 2.62
N LYS A 256 19.09 -15.89 3.62
CA LYS A 256 19.45 -17.04 4.46
C LYS A 256 18.94 -16.92 5.90
N PHE A 257 18.14 -15.89 6.18
CA PHE A 257 17.55 -15.62 7.50
C PHE A 257 18.58 -15.45 8.63
N ALA A 258 19.84 -15.12 8.32
CA ALA A 258 20.92 -15.03 9.30
C ALA A 258 20.80 -13.75 10.14
N ARG A 259 20.39 -12.63 9.53
CA ARG A 259 20.17 -11.37 10.23
C ARG A 259 18.90 -11.39 11.07
N MET A 260 17.88 -12.11 10.59
CA MET A 260 16.66 -12.37 11.34
C MET A 260 16.96 -13.21 12.58
N ASP A 261 17.72 -14.30 12.44
CA ASP A 261 18.13 -15.16 13.56
C ASP A 261 18.96 -14.40 14.61
N GLU A 262 19.92 -13.60 14.15
CA GLU A 262 20.72 -12.69 14.99
C GLU A 262 19.83 -11.71 15.78
N MET A 263 18.86 -11.07 15.10
CA MET A 263 17.93 -10.15 15.74
C MET A 263 17.02 -10.87 16.73
N LEU A 264 16.45 -12.02 16.37
CA LEU A 264 15.53 -12.76 17.23
C LEU A 264 16.21 -13.26 18.50
N SER A 265 17.47 -13.70 18.38
CA SER A 265 18.30 -14.22 19.48
C SER A 265 18.87 -13.12 20.38
N ASN A 266 18.82 -11.84 19.98
CA ASN A 266 19.36 -10.74 20.77
C ASN A 266 18.42 -10.39 21.96
N PRO A 267 18.84 -10.60 23.22
CA PRO A 267 18.00 -10.30 24.38
C PRO A 267 17.84 -8.79 24.64
N GLU A 268 18.71 -7.96 24.08
CA GLU A 268 18.69 -6.49 24.23
C GLU A 268 17.94 -5.79 23.09
N LYS A 269 17.31 -6.54 22.17
CA LYS A 269 16.56 -5.96 21.05
C LYS A 269 15.41 -5.08 21.56
N GLU A 270 15.20 -3.95 20.89
CA GLU A 270 14.09 -3.05 21.17
C GLU A 270 12.94 -3.36 20.21
N GLY A 271 11.78 -3.76 20.75
CA GLY A 271 10.58 -4.05 19.97
C GLY A 271 10.44 -5.50 19.51
N ASP A 272 9.20 -5.88 19.21
CA ASP A 272 8.86 -7.23 18.73
C ASP A 272 8.97 -7.32 17.21
N LEU A 273 9.15 -8.55 16.73
CA LEU A 273 9.01 -8.88 15.32
C LEU A 273 7.54 -8.75 14.89
N LEU A 274 7.32 -8.01 13.81
CA LEU A 274 6.06 -7.92 13.09
C LEU A 274 6.20 -8.64 11.76
N VAL A 275 5.14 -9.32 11.33
CA VAL A 275 5.19 -10.11 10.09
C VAL A 275 4.09 -9.67 9.15
N HIS A 276 4.49 -9.24 7.96
CA HIS A 276 3.59 -9.13 6.82
C HIS A 276 3.28 -10.53 6.31
N TYR A 277 2.09 -11.04 6.64
CA TYR A 277 1.73 -12.45 6.42
C TYR A 277 1.89 -12.94 4.96
N PRO A 278 1.53 -12.18 3.92
CA PRO A 278 1.78 -12.61 2.55
C PRO A 278 3.27 -12.80 2.23
N SER A 279 4.15 -11.94 2.76
CA SER A 279 5.60 -12.12 2.62
C SER A 279 6.11 -13.36 3.37
N TYR A 280 5.54 -13.67 4.53
CA TYR A 280 5.80 -14.94 5.22
C TYR A 280 5.39 -16.15 4.39
N LYS A 281 4.18 -16.12 3.84
CA LYS A 281 3.66 -17.17 2.96
C LYS A 281 4.54 -17.36 1.71
N ASN A 282 5.27 -16.33 1.29
CA ASN A 282 6.17 -16.37 0.15
C ASN A 282 7.55 -17.01 0.45
N ILE A 283 7.85 -17.36 1.69
CA ILE A 283 9.11 -18.02 2.04
C ILE A 283 9.15 -19.41 1.40
N LYS A 284 10.17 -19.66 0.58
CA LYS A 284 10.35 -20.96 -0.09
C LYS A 284 11.14 -21.96 0.77
N GLU A 285 11.94 -21.49 1.71
CA GLU A 285 12.78 -22.34 2.57
C GLU A 285 12.12 -22.66 3.92
N ASN A 286 11.99 -23.95 4.26
CA ASN A 286 11.40 -24.39 5.54
C ASN A 286 12.08 -23.75 6.76
N LYS A 287 13.41 -23.62 6.74
CA LYS A 287 14.18 -23.01 7.85
C LYS A 287 13.70 -21.59 8.15
N GLY A 288 13.41 -20.79 7.14
CA GLY A 288 12.91 -19.42 7.31
C GLY A 288 11.51 -19.38 7.92
N ARG A 289 10.63 -20.30 7.49
CA ARG A 289 9.28 -20.45 8.05
C ARG A 289 9.34 -20.83 9.53
N GLU A 290 10.09 -21.89 9.86
CA GLU A 290 10.28 -22.38 11.23
C GLU A 290 10.85 -21.30 12.16
N LEU A 291 11.86 -20.54 11.70
CA LEU A 291 12.46 -19.46 12.48
C LEU A 291 11.42 -18.39 12.85
N LEU A 292 10.63 -17.93 11.87
CA LEU A 292 9.65 -16.87 12.10
C LEU A 292 8.43 -17.38 12.88
N ALA A 293 8.00 -18.62 12.65
CA ALA A 293 6.91 -19.27 13.40
C ALA A 293 7.25 -19.36 14.89
N SER A 294 8.48 -19.76 15.24
CA SER A 294 8.94 -19.82 16.64
C SER A 294 8.93 -18.48 17.36
N GLY A 295 8.97 -17.37 16.61
CA GLY A 295 8.89 -16.01 17.12
C GLY A 295 7.46 -15.48 17.29
N LEU A 296 6.43 -16.19 16.80
CA LEU A 296 5.04 -15.72 16.76
C LEU A 296 4.02 -16.84 17.03
N PRO A 297 3.39 -16.87 18.21
CA PRO A 297 2.48 -17.95 18.62
C PRO A 297 1.27 -18.19 17.70
N TRP A 298 0.78 -17.14 17.01
CA TRP A 298 -0.36 -17.27 16.12
C TRP A 298 0.00 -17.93 14.77
N LEU A 299 1.27 -17.88 14.34
CA LEU A 299 1.73 -18.58 13.13
C LEU A 299 1.76 -20.09 13.36
N GLU A 300 2.20 -20.54 14.53
CA GLU A 300 2.19 -21.96 14.92
C GLU A 300 0.79 -22.58 14.84
N THR A 301 -0.25 -21.78 15.09
CA THR A 301 -1.65 -22.23 15.04
C THR A 301 -2.16 -22.41 13.61
N ILE A 302 -1.56 -21.72 12.63
CA ILE A 302 -1.94 -21.81 11.20
C ILE A 302 -1.25 -23.00 10.52
N GLU A 303 -0.07 -23.40 11.00
CA GLU A 303 0.73 -24.50 10.43
C GLU A 303 0.45 -25.88 11.06
N ALA A 304 -0.33 -25.94 12.12
CA ALA A 304 -0.76 -27.18 12.80
C ALA A 304 -1.97 -27.84 12.11
#